data_AF-A0A937YBT0-F1
#
_entry.id   AF-A0A937YBT0-F1
#
_cell.length_a   1.000
_cell.length_b   1.000
_cell.length_c   1.000
_cell.angle_alpha   90.00
_cell.angle_beta   90.00
_cell.angle_gamma   90.00
#
_symmetry.space_group_name_H-M   'P 1'
#
loop_
_entity.id
_entity.type
_entity.pdbx_description
1 polymer ?
#
loop_
_entity_poly.entity_id
_entity_poly.type
_entity_poly.pdbx_seq_one_letter_code
_entity_poly.pdbx_strand_id
1 'polypeptide(L)'
;MFRGSHRENPVSSGRRFKRWSPKGRRLAWARSRAQVERLEDRVLLSAEPMVQQSRPETEEPITAANVTIEVGDRTSSLPTLADIAQGAIRIDLTKGASQSNQLQSGGGKILELNSAPANLLIDLGVGDDEVLLSEQPDGRLKLSASSNLYELIFAKPTGALGIRGLDGVDKVTLDSLSLDTAALLVESESITLPAGKTLKVGGNVLLKAEQRLEADELDDDAVSLSTSVVVDGTVRSGGAVMLESVVGAKVALESTGVIASLDIEASTSAIARIGRGAVIEARSLEVVAITENLLSVQGEGGFGTVDITSIQTTSAVVAGGARLIIDAQDDSEGIDVLIEAVDRSRYAAILDTAGSLVSAFTGGFDLGISRIELVRNTQASLGDGGFEVSLAPPKNGNAPTVQVAAASVDAEADEGDEEPAAGIDGSVESNLVGVQTVNIIDNVLAIVAGADIDASALGIYALTSSSASSRGKVAKINAEGTTEVRLSEVTVAAPGAVAMVARD
;
A
#
# COMPACT_ATOMS: atom_id res chain seq x y z
N MET A 1 41.00 -55.77 51.50
CA MET A 1 41.73 -56.95 50.96
C MET A 1 42.13 -56.64 49.52
N PHE A 2 43.44 -56.71 49.23
CA PHE A 2 44.15 -56.89 47.93
C PHE A 2 43.50 -56.41 46.61
N ARG A 3 44.06 -55.41 45.90
CA ARG A 3 45.27 -55.35 45.02
C ARG A 3 45.12 -56.01 43.62
N GLY A 4 45.30 -55.16 42.59
CA GLY A 4 46.00 -55.43 41.32
C GLY A 4 45.12 -55.67 40.09
N SER A 5 45.44 -55.26 38.85
CA SER A 5 46.46 -54.37 38.26
C SER A 5 46.36 -54.48 36.72
N HIS A 6 46.55 -53.36 35.98
CA HIS A 6 46.96 -53.22 34.56
C HIS A 6 46.01 -53.74 33.44
N ARG A 7 45.85 -53.13 32.25
CA ARG A 7 46.77 -52.33 31.38
C ARG A 7 46.01 -51.61 30.22
N GLU A 8 46.51 -50.42 29.81
CA GLU A 8 46.66 -49.78 28.45
C GLU A 8 45.67 -50.10 27.30
N ASN A 9 45.23 -49.21 26.38
CA ASN A 9 45.70 -47.92 25.85
C ASN A 9 44.59 -47.19 25.02
N PRO A 10 44.71 -45.88 24.73
CA PRO A 10 43.73 -45.08 23.98
C PRO A 10 44.12 -44.86 22.49
N VAL A 11 43.13 -44.69 21.60
CA VAL A 11 43.34 -44.18 20.23
C VAL A 11 42.71 -42.80 20.10
N SER A 12 43.55 -41.77 20.10
CA SER A 12 43.20 -40.39 19.78
C SER A 12 43.17 -40.16 18.27
N SER A 13 42.01 -39.85 17.70
CA SER A 13 41.87 -39.39 16.32
C SER A 13 42.16 -37.89 16.23
N GLY A 14 43.38 -37.54 15.82
CA GLY A 14 43.78 -36.16 15.59
C GLY A 14 43.07 -35.55 14.36
N ARG A 15 42.05 -34.72 14.58
CA ARG A 15 41.56 -33.78 13.55
C ARG A 15 42.59 -32.67 13.34
N ARG A 16 43.35 -32.76 12.25
CA ARG A 16 44.22 -31.66 11.79
C ARG A 16 43.34 -30.51 11.31
N PHE A 17 43.23 -29.45 12.11
CA PHE A 17 42.73 -28.16 11.63
C PHE A 17 43.70 -27.61 10.58
N LYS A 18 43.27 -27.63 9.32
CA LYS A 18 44.01 -27.07 8.18
C LYS A 18 44.05 -25.55 8.36
N ARG A 19 45.14 -25.03 8.94
CA ARG A 19 45.38 -23.58 9.07
C ARG A 19 45.37 -22.95 7.68
N TRP A 20 44.33 -22.16 7.38
CA TRP A 20 44.26 -21.40 6.14
C TRP A 20 45.39 -20.38 6.09
N SER A 21 46.15 -20.40 4.98
CA SER A 21 47.20 -19.42 4.75
C SER A 21 46.59 -18.01 4.58
N PRO A 22 47.32 -16.93 4.93
CA PRO A 22 46.83 -15.55 4.77
C PRO A 22 46.38 -15.22 3.32
N LYS A 23 47.00 -15.86 2.32
CA LYS A 23 46.60 -15.75 0.91
C LYS A 23 45.26 -16.43 0.62
N GLY A 24 44.97 -17.57 1.24
CA GLY A 24 43.68 -18.26 1.13
C GLY A 24 42.54 -17.50 1.79
N ARG A 25 42.80 -16.81 2.92
CA ARG A 25 41.82 -15.93 3.55
C ARG A 25 41.47 -14.73 2.67
N ARG A 26 42.45 -14.07 2.03
CA ARG A 26 42.19 -12.96 1.10
C ARG A 26 41.38 -13.37 -0.14
N LEU A 27 41.66 -14.54 -0.71
CA LEU A 27 40.90 -15.09 -1.86
C LEU A 27 39.48 -15.52 -1.48
N ALA A 28 39.28 -16.09 -0.29
CA ALA A 28 37.95 -16.42 0.22
C ALA A 28 37.13 -15.16 0.54
N TRP A 29 37.75 -14.13 1.09
CA TRP A 29 37.11 -12.83 1.36
C TRP A 29 36.79 -12.05 0.08
N ALA A 30 37.65 -12.13 -0.95
CA ALA A 30 37.37 -11.55 -2.26
C ALA A 30 36.23 -12.29 -2.98
N ARG A 31 36.15 -13.61 -2.84
CA ARG A 31 35.02 -14.41 -3.37
C ARG A 31 33.73 -14.17 -2.61
N SER A 32 33.78 -14.02 -1.28
CA SER A 32 32.59 -13.67 -0.49
C SER A 32 32.13 -12.25 -0.78
N ARG A 33 33.05 -11.27 -0.96
CA ARG A 33 32.68 -9.93 -1.42
C ARG A 33 32.08 -9.95 -2.82
N ALA A 34 32.65 -10.67 -3.77
CA ALA A 34 32.07 -10.79 -5.11
C ALA A 34 30.73 -11.55 -5.11
N GLN A 35 30.48 -12.45 -4.14
CA GLN A 35 29.18 -13.09 -3.94
C GLN A 35 28.18 -12.17 -3.23
N VAL A 36 28.64 -11.33 -2.31
CA VAL A 36 27.81 -10.33 -1.60
C VAL A 36 27.47 -9.19 -2.55
N GLU A 37 28.41 -8.66 -3.33
CA GLU A 37 28.16 -7.67 -4.41
C GLU A 37 27.19 -8.25 -5.47
N ARG A 38 27.28 -9.55 -5.79
CA ARG A 38 26.30 -10.22 -6.67
C ARG A 38 24.94 -10.52 -6.01
N LEU A 39 24.84 -10.48 -4.69
CA LEU A 39 23.57 -10.60 -3.97
C LEU A 39 22.93 -9.23 -3.74
N GLU A 40 23.75 -8.19 -3.55
CA GLU A 40 23.34 -6.79 -3.49
C GLU A 40 22.90 -6.28 -4.88
N ASP A 41 23.51 -6.74 -5.99
CA ASP A 41 23.01 -6.52 -7.35
C ASP A 41 21.79 -7.41 -7.72
N ARG A 42 21.45 -8.40 -6.87
CA ARG A 42 20.23 -9.22 -6.97
C ARG A 42 19.17 -8.79 -5.96
N VAL A 43 19.12 -7.51 -5.61
CA VAL A 43 17.86 -6.92 -5.14
C VAL A 43 16.88 -7.09 -6.30
N LEU A 44 16.01 -8.09 -6.17
CA LEU A 44 15.02 -8.47 -7.17
C LEU A 44 14.15 -7.23 -7.40
N LEU A 45 14.31 -6.60 -8.58
CA LEU A 45 13.53 -5.43 -9.01
C LEU A 45 12.09 -5.80 -9.42
N SER A 46 11.65 -7.01 -9.07
CA SER A 46 10.30 -7.51 -9.36
C SER A 46 9.37 -7.16 -8.22
N ALA A 47 8.12 -6.84 -8.57
CA ALA A 47 7.08 -6.60 -7.58
C ALA A 47 6.78 -7.89 -6.81
N GLU A 48 6.67 -7.78 -5.49
CA GLU A 48 6.12 -8.82 -4.63
C GLU A 48 4.63 -8.54 -4.46
N PRO A 49 3.74 -9.37 -5.06
CA PRO A 49 2.30 -9.17 -4.94
C PRO A 49 1.82 -9.49 -3.52
N MET A 50 0.84 -8.75 -3.02
CA MET A 50 0.14 -9.10 -1.79
C MET A 50 -0.75 -10.32 -2.01
N VAL A 51 -1.51 -10.33 -3.12
CA VAL A 51 -2.38 -11.43 -3.50
C VAL A 51 -1.58 -12.50 -4.22
N GLN A 52 -1.34 -13.62 -3.56
CA GLN A 52 -0.53 -14.73 -4.07
C GLN A 52 -1.35 -15.98 -4.28
N GLN A 53 -1.14 -16.61 -5.44
CA GLN A 53 -1.68 -17.94 -5.70
C GLN A 53 -0.68 -18.98 -5.19
N SER A 54 -1.02 -19.71 -4.14
CA SER A 54 -0.28 -20.91 -3.74
C SER A 54 -0.89 -22.15 -4.43
N ARG A 55 -0.02 -22.96 -5.05
CA ARG A 55 -0.39 -24.24 -5.67
C ARG A 55 0.12 -25.39 -4.81
N PRO A 56 -0.72 -26.38 -4.47
CA PRO A 56 -0.25 -27.67 -3.99
C PRO A 56 0.47 -28.37 -5.14
N GLU A 57 1.47 -29.15 -4.78
CA GLU A 57 2.42 -29.95 -5.58
C GLU A 57 2.27 -29.94 -7.13
N THR A 58 3.40 -29.73 -7.82
CA THR A 58 3.56 -29.42 -9.26
C THR A 58 2.92 -30.37 -10.29
N GLU A 59 2.32 -31.47 -9.88
CA GLU A 59 1.78 -32.49 -10.80
C GLU A 59 0.24 -32.54 -10.86
N GLU A 60 -0.47 -31.90 -9.93
CA GLU A 60 -1.95 -31.90 -9.97
C GLU A 60 -2.49 -30.80 -10.90
N PRO A 61 -3.54 -31.09 -11.69
CA PRO A 61 -4.22 -30.05 -12.45
C PRO A 61 -4.83 -28.99 -11.50
N ILE A 62 -4.74 -27.73 -11.89
CA ILE A 62 -5.33 -26.61 -11.16
C ILE A 62 -6.86 -26.79 -11.15
N THR A 63 -7.43 -26.92 -9.96
CA THR A 63 -8.88 -26.99 -9.70
C THR A 63 -9.26 -25.95 -8.66
N ALA A 64 -10.52 -25.52 -8.65
CA ALA A 64 -11.00 -24.60 -7.63
C ALA A 64 -10.81 -25.14 -6.19
N ALA A 65 -10.72 -26.46 -6.01
CA ALA A 65 -10.53 -27.10 -4.71
C ALA A 65 -9.08 -27.12 -4.22
N ASN A 66 -8.11 -26.93 -5.12
CA ASN A 66 -6.69 -27.00 -4.78
C ASN A 66 -5.95 -25.68 -4.99
N VAL A 67 -6.60 -24.62 -5.48
CA VAL A 67 -6.00 -23.27 -5.51
C VAL A 67 -6.25 -22.56 -4.19
N THR A 68 -5.18 -22.11 -3.54
CA THR A 68 -5.29 -21.18 -2.43
C THR A 68 -4.83 -19.80 -2.88
N ILE A 69 -5.59 -18.78 -2.50
CA ILE A 69 -5.23 -17.39 -2.68
C ILE A 69 -5.04 -16.83 -1.27
N GLU A 70 -3.89 -16.23 -1.03
CA GLU A 70 -3.53 -15.64 0.25
C GLU A 70 -3.20 -14.16 0.03
N VAL A 71 -3.46 -13.34 1.03
CA VAL A 71 -3.10 -11.91 1.03
C VAL A 71 -2.00 -11.72 2.05
N GLY A 72 -0.76 -11.62 1.58
CA GLY A 72 0.40 -11.28 2.40
C GLY A 72 0.52 -9.78 2.62
N ASP A 73 1.42 -9.39 3.51
CA ASP A 73 1.75 -7.99 3.75
C ASP A 73 2.47 -7.34 2.59
N ARG A 74 2.30 -6.02 2.50
CA ARG A 74 2.97 -5.21 1.50
C ARG A 74 4.45 -5.07 1.84
N THR A 75 5.30 -5.67 1.01
CA THR A 75 6.75 -5.44 0.98
C THR A 75 7.08 -4.55 -0.22
N SER A 76 7.50 -3.30 0.02
CA SER A 76 7.94 -2.44 -1.10
C SER A 76 9.30 -2.90 -1.62
N SER A 77 9.40 -3.07 -2.94
CA SER A 77 10.64 -3.37 -3.66
C SER A 77 11.52 -2.13 -3.85
N LEU A 78 10.98 -0.92 -3.64
CA LEU A 78 11.66 0.35 -3.91
C LEU A 78 12.13 1.04 -2.62
N PRO A 79 13.27 1.77 -2.69
CA PRO A 79 13.69 2.63 -1.59
C PRO A 79 12.61 3.65 -1.24
N THR A 80 12.41 3.84 0.06
CA THR A 80 11.47 4.82 0.64
C THR A 80 12.14 6.18 0.85
N LEU A 81 11.37 7.22 1.20
CA LEU A 81 11.98 8.49 1.62
C LEU A 81 12.87 8.34 2.86
N ALA A 82 12.56 7.40 3.75
CA ALA A 82 13.37 7.11 4.93
C ALA A 82 14.78 6.60 4.56
N ASP A 83 14.90 5.82 3.49
CA ASP A 83 16.18 5.28 3.02
C ASP A 83 17.10 6.38 2.49
N ILE A 84 16.54 7.34 1.73
CA ILE A 84 17.34 8.46 1.19
C ILE A 84 17.64 9.54 2.23
N ALA A 85 16.81 9.66 3.28
CA ALA A 85 16.94 10.70 4.31
C ALA A 85 18.29 10.64 5.05
N GLN A 86 18.89 9.46 5.20
CA GLN A 86 20.14 9.28 5.97
C GLN A 86 21.37 9.98 5.36
N GLY A 87 21.30 10.43 4.11
CA GLY A 87 22.38 11.15 3.42
C GLY A 87 21.94 12.36 2.60
N ALA A 88 20.67 12.75 2.69
CA ALA A 88 20.12 13.86 1.92
C ALA A 88 20.39 15.21 2.59
N ILE A 89 20.53 16.24 1.75
CA ILE A 89 20.29 17.62 2.20
C ILE A 89 18.79 17.75 2.41
N ARG A 90 18.39 18.09 3.63
CA ARG A 90 16.98 18.25 4.00
C ARG A 90 16.62 19.73 4.03
N ILE A 91 15.54 20.09 3.34
CA ILE A 91 14.98 21.45 3.31
C ILE A 91 13.54 21.40 3.80
N ASP A 92 13.27 22.15 4.85
CA ASP A 92 11.94 22.38 5.42
C ASP A 92 11.41 23.72 4.88
N LEU A 93 10.34 23.69 4.09
CA LEU A 93 9.80 24.87 3.42
C LEU A 93 9.05 25.81 4.38
N THR A 94 8.82 25.42 5.64
CA THR A 94 8.31 26.33 6.67
C THR A 94 9.39 27.28 7.19
N LYS A 95 10.66 27.02 6.89
CA LYS A 95 11.84 27.74 7.42
C LYS A 95 12.58 28.50 6.32
N GLY A 96 13.12 29.66 6.69
CA GLY A 96 13.97 30.46 5.80
C GLY A 96 15.36 29.86 5.56
N ALA A 97 16.21 30.62 4.86
CA ALA A 97 17.54 30.17 4.42
C ALA A 97 18.51 29.78 5.56
N SER A 98 18.25 30.18 6.81
CA SER A 98 19.12 29.88 7.95
C SER A 98 19.19 28.40 8.33
N GLN A 99 18.34 27.55 7.75
CA GLN A 99 18.33 26.11 8.00
C GLN A 99 19.55 25.37 7.42
N SER A 100 20.21 25.94 6.38
CA SER A 100 21.36 25.31 5.74
C SER A 100 22.30 26.37 5.17
N ASN A 101 23.61 26.17 5.38
CA ASN A 101 24.65 27.06 4.85
C ASN A 101 24.74 27.01 3.31
N GLN A 102 24.13 26.02 2.66
CA GLN A 102 24.07 25.91 1.21
C GLN A 102 22.87 26.63 0.60
N LEU A 103 21.91 27.05 1.44
CA LEU A 103 20.67 27.67 1.02
C LEU A 103 20.82 29.20 1.06
N GLN A 104 20.42 29.85 -0.02
CA GLN A 104 20.48 31.31 -0.14
C GLN A 104 19.06 31.88 -0.20
N SER A 105 18.88 33.11 0.26
CA SER A 105 17.63 33.84 0.05
C SER A 105 17.67 34.49 -1.33
N GLY A 106 16.77 34.08 -2.23
CA GLY A 106 16.58 34.69 -3.56
C GLY A 106 15.79 36.01 -3.53
N GLY A 107 15.43 36.49 -2.34
CA GLY A 107 14.50 37.60 -2.12
C GLY A 107 13.06 37.12 -1.88
N GLY A 108 12.31 37.82 -1.02
CA GLY A 108 10.95 37.40 -0.64
C GLY A 108 10.92 36.03 0.06
N LYS A 109 9.92 35.20 -0.26
CA LYS A 109 9.79 33.82 0.19
C LYS A 109 10.43 32.82 -0.80
N ILE A 110 11.59 33.13 -1.36
CA ILE A 110 12.31 32.25 -2.29
C ILE A 110 13.62 31.79 -1.66
N LEU A 111 13.83 30.49 -1.68
CA LEU A 111 15.06 29.81 -1.27
C LEU A 111 15.77 29.29 -2.52
N GLU A 112 17.09 29.40 -2.55
CA GLU A 112 17.91 28.94 -3.67
C GLU A 112 18.99 27.95 -3.21
N LEU A 113 19.00 26.75 -3.81
CA LEU A 113 20.05 25.75 -3.66
C LEU A 113 20.79 25.57 -4.99
N ASN A 114 21.84 26.35 -5.19
CA ASN A 114 22.53 26.44 -6.49
C ASN A 114 23.52 25.29 -6.76
N SER A 115 23.95 24.55 -5.73
CA SER A 115 24.79 23.36 -5.88
C SER A 115 23.92 22.11 -6.05
N ALA A 116 24.23 21.27 -7.05
CA ALA A 116 23.56 19.99 -7.25
C ALA A 116 23.88 19.02 -6.08
N PRO A 117 22.91 18.69 -5.22
CA PRO A 117 23.13 17.73 -4.14
C PRO A 117 23.13 16.31 -4.69
N ALA A 118 23.73 15.36 -3.96
CA ALA A 118 23.57 13.95 -4.29
C ALA A 118 22.10 13.55 -4.09
N ASN A 119 21.60 13.72 -2.86
CA ASN A 119 20.20 13.48 -2.51
C ASN A 119 19.63 14.77 -1.90
N LEU A 120 18.41 15.12 -2.29
CA LEU A 120 17.66 16.25 -1.75
C LEU A 120 16.32 15.74 -1.22
N LEU A 121 16.00 16.06 0.03
CA LEU A 121 14.71 15.81 0.63
C LEU A 121 14.05 17.14 0.98
N ILE A 122 12.83 17.35 0.50
CA ILE A 122 12.06 18.57 0.74
C ILE A 122 10.83 18.20 1.57
N ASP A 123 10.66 18.87 2.70
CA ASP A 123 9.49 18.73 3.57
C ASP A 123 8.56 19.93 3.40
N LEU A 124 7.26 19.66 3.24
CA LEU A 124 6.25 20.70 3.09
C LEU A 124 5.91 21.32 4.45
N GLY A 125 5.70 20.52 5.49
CA GLY A 125 5.53 21.03 6.86
C GLY A 125 4.34 20.41 7.55
N VAL A 126 3.68 21.15 8.43
CA VAL A 126 2.40 20.70 9.01
C VAL A 126 1.31 21.61 8.45
N GLY A 127 0.22 21.00 7.98
CA GLY A 127 -0.95 21.68 7.45
C GLY A 127 -1.27 21.24 6.03
N ASP A 128 -2.32 21.83 5.45
CA ASP A 128 -2.77 21.50 4.11
C ASP A 128 -2.01 22.37 3.09
N ASP A 129 -0.97 21.83 2.45
CA ASP A 129 -0.18 22.56 1.47
C ASP A 129 -0.40 22.05 0.03
N GLU A 130 -0.28 22.95 -0.93
CA GLU A 130 -0.32 22.61 -2.35
C GLU A 130 0.93 23.15 -3.04
N VAL A 131 1.65 22.25 -3.71
CA VAL A 131 2.90 22.54 -4.39
C VAL A 131 2.91 22.06 -5.84
N LEU A 132 3.63 22.79 -6.68
CA LEU A 132 3.90 22.46 -8.08
C LEU A 132 5.41 22.31 -8.27
N LEU A 133 5.84 21.11 -8.68
CA LEU A 133 7.22 20.85 -9.08
C LEU A 133 7.35 21.04 -10.60
N SER A 134 8.22 21.95 -11.03
CA SER A 134 8.43 22.30 -12.44
C SER A 134 9.91 22.50 -12.77
N GLU A 135 10.25 22.38 -14.06
CA GLU A 135 11.58 22.74 -14.56
C GLU A 135 11.59 24.18 -15.12
N GLN A 136 12.58 24.95 -14.72
CA GLN A 136 12.82 26.31 -15.18
C GLN A 136 13.59 26.33 -16.51
N PRO A 137 13.54 27.42 -17.30
CA PRO A 137 14.25 27.51 -18.58
C PRO A 137 15.79 27.36 -18.48
N ASP A 138 16.35 27.61 -17.31
CA ASP A 138 17.78 27.44 -17.01
C ASP A 138 18.15 25.98 -16.63
N GLY A 139 17.18 25.07 -16.64
CA GLY A 139 17.34 23.67 -16.26
C GLY A 139 17.36 23.41 -14.75
N ARG A 140 17.13 24.42 -13.91
CA ARG A 140 16.90 24.19 -12.47
C ARG A 140 15.46 23.75 -12.23
N LEU A 141 15.22 23.12 -11.10
CA LEU A 141 13.88 22.77 -10.65
C LEU A 141 13.35 23.88 -9.75
N LYS A 142 12.04 24.09 -9.81
CA LYS A 142 11.29 24.98 -8.93
C LYS A 142 10.15 24.22 -8.29
N LEU A 143 10.08 24.27 -6.97
CA LEU A 143 8.92 23.90 -6.19
C LEU A 143 8.22 25.18 -5.74
N SER A 144 7.11 25.52 -6.38
CA SER A 144 6.26 26.64 -6.00
C SER A 144 5.14 26.17 -5.06
N ALA A 145 4.83 26.95 -4.03
CA ALA A 145 3.75 26.67 -3.10
C ALA A 145 2.64 27.73 -3.21
N SER A 146 1.38 27.32 -3.02
CA SER A 146 0.24 28.25 -2.99
C SER A 146 0.00 28.87 -1.60
N SER A 147 0.65 28.34 -0.57
CA SER A 147 0.42 28.62 0.85
C SER A 147 1.50 29.51 1.47
N ASN A 148 1.67 29.42 2.80
CA ASN A 148 2.65 30.21 3.55
C ASN A 148 4.09 29.71 3.44
N LEU A 149 4.32 28.61 2.73
CA LEU A 149 5.64 28.03 2.53
C LEU A 149 6.58 28.94 1.74
N TYR A 150 7.87 28.69 1.89
CA TYR A 150 8.89 29.21 1.00
C TYR A 150 8.89 28.42 -0.32
N GLU A 151 9.04 29.12 -1.44
CA GLU A 151 9.38 28.49 -2.72
C GLU A 151 10.85 28.07 -2.72
N LEU A 152 11.16 26.98 -3.43
CA LEU A 152 12.53 26.50 -3.58
C LEU A 152 12.91 26.41 -5.05
N ILE A 153 14.01 27.06 -5.44
CA ILE A 153 14.67 26.88 -6.73
C ILE A 153 15.99 26.16 -6.50
N PHE A 154 16.22 25.03 -7.17
CA PHE A 154 17.34 24.16 -6.87
C PHE A 154 17.92 23.49 -8.11
N ALA A 155 19.23 23.24 -8.08
CA ALA A 155 19.88 22.41 -9.07
C ALA A 155 19.40 20.95 -8.94
N LYS A 156 19.28 20.25 -10.08
CA LYS A 156 18.84 18.84 -10.12
C LYS A 156 19.75 17.98 -9.23
N PRO A 157 19.20 17.16 -8.33
CA PRO A 157 20.00 16.19 -7.61
C PRO A 157 20.59 15.15 -8.57
N THR A 158 21.75 14.58 -8.22
CA THR A 158 22.39 13.55 -9.05
C THR A 158 21.99 12.12 -8.68
N GLY A 159 21.45 11.92 -7.47
CA GLY A 159 21.03 10.65 -6.90
C GLY A 159 19.51 10.55 -6.73
N ALA A 160 18.92 11.33 -5.83
CA ALA A 160 17.47 11.30 -5.59
C ALA A 160 16.87 12.67 -5.23
N LEU A 161 15.65 12.92 -5.70
CA LEU A 161 14.76 13.97 -5.23
C LEU A 161 13.62 13.35 -4.43
N GLY A 162 13.50 13.74 -3.16
CA GLY A 162 12.39 13.40 -2.27
C GLY A 162 11.52 14.62 -1.97
N ILE A 163 10.20 14.47 -2.03
CA ILE A 163 9.22 15.44 -1.53
C ILE A 163 8.32 14.74 -0.52
N ARG A 164 8.13 15.35 0.65
CA ARG A 164 7.32 14.80 1.73
C ARG A 164 6.34 15.82 2.26
N GLY A 165 5.05 15.48 2.24
CA GLY A 165 3.97 16.26 2.84
C GLY A 165 4.16 16.44 4.34
N LEU A 166 4.21 15.31 5.05
CA LEU A 166 4.13 15.16 6.52
C LEU A 166 2.66 15.21 6.98
N ASP A 167 2.33 15.98 8.03
CA ASP A 167 0.99 15.98 8.61
C ASP A 167 0.11 16.99 7.87
N GLY A 168 -1.07 16.58 7.41
CA GLY A 168 -2.04 17.46 6.74
C GLY A 168 -2.69 16.77 5.54
N VAL A 169 -3.34 17.55 4.68
CA VAL A 169 -3.81 17.09 3.36
C VAL A 169 -3.05 17.81 2.26
N ASP A 170 -1.87 17.29 1.94
CA ASP A 170 -0.95 17.86 0.97
C ASP A 170 -1.22 17.40 -0.46
N LYS A 171 -0.98 18.33 -1.40
CA LYS A 171 -1.16 18.13 -2.83
C LYS A 171 0.10 18.46 -3.60
N VAL A 172 0.65 17.47 -4.29
CA VAL A 172 1.82 17.62 -5.16
C VAL A 172 1.41 17.48 -6.61
N THR A 173 1.51 18.56 -7.37
CA THR A 173 1.37 18.53 -8.83
C THR A 173 2.74 18.49 -9.49
N LEU A 174 2.93 17.55 -10.41
CA LEU A 174 4.14 17.41 -11.22
C LEU A 174 3.91 18.05 -12.60
N ASP A 175 4.76 19.00 -13.00
CA ASP A 175 4.84 19.50 -14.37
C ASP A 175 5.85 18.67 -15.19
N SER A 176 6.11 19.09 -16.43
CA SER A 176 7.19 18.58 -17.24
C SER A 176 8.54 18.88 -16.60
N LEU A 177 9.30 17.82 -16.31
CA LEU A 177 10.64 17.92 -15.72
C LEU A 177 11.51 16.72 -16.09
N SER A 178 12.83 16.93 -16.08
CA SER A 178 13.85 15.89 -16.21
C SER A 178 14.75 15.81 -14.97
N LEU A 179 14.91 14.63 -14.39
CA LEU A 179 15.89 14.35 -13.33
C LEU A 179 17.15 13.65 -13.84
N ASP A 180 17.34 13.57 -15.16
CA ASP A 180 18.50 12.98 -15.82
C ASP A 180 18.81 11.56 -15.34
N THR A 181 19.69 11.36 -14.36
CA THR A 181 20.03 10.05 -13.78
C THR A 181 19.37 9.78 -12.43
N ALA A 182 18.84 10.80 -11.75
CA ALA A 182 18.32 10.69 -10.41
C ALA A 182 16.95 9.99 -10.36
N ALA A 183 16.59 9.50 -9.17
CA ALA A 183 15.26 8.98 -8.83
C ALA A 183 14.33 10.11 -8.34
N LEU A 184 13.02 9.90 -8.46
CA LEU A 184 11.98 10.75 -7.86
C LEU A 184 11.18 9.94 -6.84
N LEU A 185 11.05 10.48 -5.63
CA LEU A 185 10.23 9.94 -4.57
C LEU A 185 9.31 11.05 -4.06
N VAL A 186 8.00 10.81 -4.02
CA VAL A 186 7.01 11.76 -3.52
C VAL A 186 6.08 11.02 -2.56
N GLU A 187 5.95 11.55 -1.34
CA GLU A 187 5.01 11.10 -0.31
C GLU A 187 4.11 12.28 0.09
N SER A 188 2.80 12.21 -0.17
CA SER A 188 1.79 13.23 0.20
C SER A 188 0.38 12.63 0.16
N GLU A 189 -0.71 13.35 0.38
CA GLU A 189 -2.06 12.76 0.34
C GLU A 189 -2.63 12.72 -1.09
N SER A 190 -2.23 13.68 -1.94
CA SER A 190 -2.60 13.69 -3.36
C SER A 190 -1.42 14.02 -4.26
N ILE A 191 -1.18 13.17 -5.27
CA ILE A 191 -0.11 13.35 -6.26
C ILE A 191 -0.72 13.31 -7.65
N THR A 192 -0.44 14.32 -8.47
CA THR A 192 -0.96 14.38 -9.85
C THR A 192 0.13 14.69 -10.87
N LEU A 193 0.22 13.90 -11.94
CA LEU A 193 0.89 14.25 -13.19
C LEU A 193 -0.18 14.50 -14.28
N PRO A 194 -0.50 15.76 -14.60
CA PRO A 194 -1.57 16.08 -15.55
C PRO A 194 -1.29 15.62 -16.99
N ALA A 195 -2.35 15.47 -17.77
CA ALA A 195 -2.25 15.15 -19.19
C ALA A 195 -1.39 16.17 -19.96
N GLY A 196 -0.61 15.69 -20.93
CA GLY A 196 0.30 16.50 -21.74
C GLY A 196 1.58 16.93 -21.04
N LYS A 197 1.77 16.58 -19.76
CA LYS A 197 3.04 16.76 -19.02
C LYS A 197 3.93 15.53 -19.17
N THR A 198 5.24 15.72 -19.03
CA THR A 198 6.23 14.64 -19.17
C THR A 198 7.21 14.63 -18.01
N LEU A 199 7.19 13.55 -17.24
CA LEU A 199 8.17 13.23 -16.23
C LEU A 199 9.26 12.34 -16.85
N LYS A 200 10.51 12.80 -16.87
CA LYS A 200 11.67 12.01 -17.32
C LYS A 200 12.65 11.80 -16.16
N VAL A 201 12.83 10.55 -15.76
CA VAL A 201 13.61 10.18 -14.57
C VAL A 201 14.58 9.07 -14.96
N GLY A 202 15.84 9.17 -14.56
CA GLY A 202 16.84 8.16 -14.91
C GLY A 202 16.81 6.95 -13.98
N GLY A 203 16.46 7.18 -12.72
CA GLY A 203 16.23 6.15 -11.73
C GLY A 203 14.75 5.78 -11.58
N ASN A 204 14.41 5.27 -10.41
CA ASN A 204 13.05 4.87 -10.06
C ASN A 204 12.13 6.08 -9.85
N VAL A 205 10.83 5.86 -10.00
CA VAL A 205 9.78 6.80 -9.64
C VAL A 205 8.88 6.14 -8.59
N LEU A 206 8.82 6.71 -7.41
CA LEU A 206 7.87 6.34 -6.35
C LEU A 206 6.93 7.52 -6.12
N LEU A 207 5.66 7.34 -6.42
CA LEU A 207 4.59 8.27 -6.07
C LEU A 207 3.69 7.54 -5.07
N LYS A 208 3.82 7.88 -3.80
CA LYS A 208 3.09 7.25 -2.71
C LYS A 208 2.14 8.27 -2.09
N ALA A 209 0.85 7.98 -2.14
CA ALA A 209 -0.15 8.72 -1.42
C ALA A 209 -0.55 8.00 -0.13
N GLU A 210 -0.49 8.66 1.02
CA GLU A 210 -0.81 8.03 2.31
C GLU A 210 -1.54 8.99 3.24
N GLN A 211 -2.59 8.50 3.91
CA GLN A 211 -3.27 9.23 4.98
C GLN A 211 -3.72 8.23 6.04
N ARG A 212 -3.40 8.52 7.31
CA ARG A 212 -3.75 7.68 8.44
C ARG A 212 -4.39 8.49 9.56
N LEU A 213 -5.38 7.89 10.22
CA LEU A 213 -5.99 8.41 11.44
C LEU A 213 -5.88 7.35 12.54
N GLU A 214 -5.40 7.76 13.70
CA GLU A 214 -5.50 6.99 14.95
C GLU A 214 -6.19 7.89 15.98
N ALA A 215 -7.32 7.44 16.52
CA ALA A 215 -8.15 8.24 17.42
C ALA A 215 -8.89 7.39 18.45
N ASP A 216 -8.78 7.77 19.72
CA ASP A 216 -9.56 7.19 20.83
C ASP A 216 -10.78 8.06 21.20
N GLU A 217 -10.83 9.27 20.63
CA GLU A 217 -11.94 10.22 20.73
C GLU A 217 -12.13 10.89 19.36
N LEU A 218 -13.38 11.14 18.97
CA LEU A 218 -13.70 11.88 17.76
C LEU A 218 -14.39 13.19 18.13
N ASP A 219 -13.89 14.31 17.57
CA ASP A 219 -14.52 15.63 17.73
C ASP A 219 -15.88 15.72 16.99
N ASP A 220 -15.97 15.00 15.87
CA ASP A 220 -17.17 14.75 15.07
C ASP A 220 -17.22 13.25 14.78
N ASP A 221 -18.39 12.61 14.84
CA ASP A 221 -18.59 11.15 14.62
C ASP A 221 -18.18 10.65 13.21
N ALA A 222 -17.61 11.52 12.36
CA ALA A 222 -17.27 11.26 10.97
C ALA A 222 -15.75 11.16 10.74
N VAL A 223 -15.33 10.03 10.16
CA VAL A 223 -13.97 9.80 9.65
C VAL A 223 -14.00 9.92 8.13
N SER A 224 -13.24 10.87 7.57
CA SER A 224 -13.15 11.06 6.12
C SER A 224 -11.68 11.13 5.68
N LEU A 225 -11.19 10.05 5.08
CA LEU A 225 -9.80 9.93 4.61
C LEU A 225 -9.80 9.62 3.12
N SER A 226 -8.92 10.30 2.37
CA SER A 226 -8.83 10.13 0.93
C SER A 226 -7.42 10.38 0.44
N THR A 227 -6.87 9.39 -0.25
CA THR A 227 -5.59 9.50 -0.94
C THR A 227 -5.70 9.24 -2.42
N SER A 228 -4.82 9.88 -3.19
CA SER A 228 -4.81 9.69 -4.63
C SER A 228 -3.44 9.84 -5.28
N VAL A 229 -3.12 8.93 -6.18
CA VAL A 229 -2.03 9.08 -7.16
C VAL A 229 -2.64 9.00 -8.55
N VAL A 230 -2.55 10.09 -9.32
CA VAL A 230 -3.15 10.20 -10.65
C VAL A 230 -2.09 10.57 -11.68
N VAL A 231 -1.88 9.70 -12.65
CA VAL A 231 -0.92 9.90 -13.75
C VAL A 231 -1.67 9.90 -15.08
N ASP A 232 -2.07 11.08 -15.54
CA ASP A 232 -2.69 11.27 -16.87
C ASP A 232 -1.65 11.67 -17.95
N GLY A 233 -0.41 11.98 -17.55
CA GLY A 233 0.70 12.39 -18.43
C GLY A 233 1.61 11.25 -18.92
N THR A 234 2.83 11.60 -19.32
CA THR A 234 3.88 10.66 -19.73
C THR A 234 4.93 10.49 -18.63
N VAL A 235 5.22 9.25 -18.23
CA VAL A 235 6.35 8.91 -17.34
C VAL A 235 7.36 8.09 -18.14
N ARG A 236 8.61 8.56 -18.16
CA ARG A 236 9.75 7.85 -18.72
C ARG A 236 10.78 7.65 -17.63
N SER A 237 10.83 6.44 -17.11
CA SER A 237 11.78 6.02 -16.07
C SER A 237 12.85 5.11 -16.67
N GLY A 238 14.10 5.30 -16.28
CA GLY A 238 15.16 4.30 -16.52
C GLY A 238 15.12 3.11 -15.55
N GLY A 239 14.26 3.17 -14.53
CA GLY A 239 14.05 2.16 -13.50
C GLY A 239 12.58 1.75 -13.39
N ALA A 240 12.16 1.39 -12.18
CA ALA A 240 10.79 1.00 -11.85
C ALA A 240 9.89 2.23 -11.62
N VAL A 241 8.59 2.08 -11.85
CA VAL A 241 7.56 3.06 -11.51
C VAL A 241 6.57 2.43 -10.54
N MET A 242 6.39 3.04 -9.37
CA MET A 242 5.40 2.66 -8.38
C MET A 242 4.44 3.81 -8.11
N LEU A 243 3.16 3.53 -8.25
CA LEU A 243 2.05 4.37 -7.84
C LEU A 243 1.35 3.65 -6.70
N GLU A 244 1.42 4.18 -5.49
CA GLU A 244 0.84 3.55 -4.30
C GLU A 244 -0.12 4.54 -3.64
N SER A 245 -1.32 4.11 -3.27
CA SER A 245 -2.29 4.91 -2.51
C SER A 245 -2.75 4.12 -1.31
N VAL A 246 -2.62 4.68 -0.11
CA VAL A 246 -2.94 4.02 1.15
C VAL A 246 -3.85 4.92 1.98
N VAL A 247 -4.93 4.37 2.51
CA VAL A 247 -5.71 5.00 3.58
C VAL A 247 -5.82 4.04 4.75
N GLY A 248 -5.75 4.56 5.97
CA GLY A 248 -6.05 3.74 7.13
C GLY A 248 -6.66 4.51 8.29
N ALA A 249 -7.65 3.89 8.95
CA ALA A 249 -8.31 4.44 10.11
C ALA A 249 -8.30 3.43 11.26
N LYS A 250 -7.70 3.79 12.39
CA LYS A 250 -7.80 3.07 13.66
C LYS A 250 -8.58 3.94 14.64
N VAL A 251 -9.83 3.55 14.92
CA VAL A 251 -10.69 4.31 15.85
C VAL A 251 -11.25 3.36 16.89
N ALA A 252 -11.07 3.71 18.16
CA ALA A 252 -11.62 2.97 19.29
C ALA A 252 -12.38 3.92 20.21
N LEU A 253 -13.72 3.86 20.17
CA LEU A 253 -14.57 4.68 21.04
C LEU A 253 -15.10 3.86 22.20
N GLU A 254 -14.91 4.36 23.41
CA GLU A 254 -15.45 3.76 24.63
C GLU A 254 -16.37 4.73 25.35
N SER A 255 -17.51 4.25 25.84
CA SER A 255 -18.42 5.06 26.65
C SER A 255 -19.01 4.27 27.81
N THR A 256 -19.14 4.93 28.97
CA THR A 256 -19.76 4.37 30.17
C THR A 256 -20.94 5.23 30.64
N GLY A 257 -22.04 4.60 31.09
CA GLY A 257 -23.19 5.29 31.67
C GLY A 257 -24.46 5.25 30.80
N VAL A 258 -25.19 6.36 30.68
CA VAL A 258 -26.36 6.42 29.79
C VAL A 258 -25.88 6.86 28.40
N ILE A 259 -25.92 5.96 27.44
CA ILE A 259 -25.45 6.18 26.08
C ILE A 259 -26.66 6.54 25.21
N ALA A 260 -26.81 7.80 24.81
CA ALA A 260 -27.90 8.13 23.89
C ALA A 260 -27.65 7.52 22.50
N SER A 261 -26.42 7.68 21.99
CA SER A 261 -25.85 7.08 20.78
C SER A 261 -24.33 7.12 20.87
N LEU A 262 -23.64 6.19 20.22
CA LEU A 262 -22.20 6.24 19.99
C LEU A 262 -21.94 5.68 18.60
N ASP A 263 -21.67 6.59 17.67
CA ASP A 263 -21.71 6.28 16.25
C ASP A 263 -20.35 6.57 15.60
N ILE A 264 -19.97 5.76 14.61
CA ILE A 264 -18.84 6.06 13.71
C ILE A 264 -19.36 6.02 12.28
N GLU A 265 -19.21 7.12 11.55
CA GLU A 265 -19.43 7.21 10.11
C GLU A 265 -18.08 7.35 9.40
N ALA A 266 -17.59 6.27 8.78
CA ALA A 266 -16.32 6.25 8.07
C ALA A 266 -16.49 6.24 6.54
N SER A 267 -15.77 7.12 5.86
CA SER A 267 -15.64 7.15 4.40
C SER A 267 -14.16 7.18 4.03
N THR A 268 -13.63 6.07 3.52
CA THR A 268 -12.21 5.92 3.17
C THR A 268 -12.02 5.62 1.69
N SER A 269 -11.09 6.31 1.05
CA SER A 269 -10.82 6.18 -0.39
C SER A 269 -9.33 6.16 -0.71
N ALA A 270 -8.81 5.04 -1.22
CA ALA A 270 -7.46 4.94 -1.79
C ALA A 270 -7.52 4.72 -3.31
N ILE A 271 -6.91 5.61 -4.09
CA ILE A 271 -6.98 5.58 -5.55
C ILE A 271 -5.59 5.73 -6.19
N ALA A 272 -5.09 4.68 -6.82
CA ALA A 272 -3.93 4.74 -7.72
C ALA A 272 -4.39 4.57 -9.17
N ARG A 273 -4.17 5.58 -10.02
CA ARG A 273 -4.72 5.63 -11.38
C ARG A 273 -3.70 6.07 -12.43
N ILE A 274 -3.59 5.28 -13.50
CA ILE A 274 -3.03 5.69 -14.79
C ILE A 274 -4.18 6.08 -15.71
N GLY A 275 -4.11 7.29 -16.23
CA GLY A 275 -5.12 7.94 -17.04
C GLY A 275 -5.22 7.48 -18.48
N ARG A 276 -6.31 7.89 -19.12
CA ARG A 276 -6.51 7.69 -20.57
C ARG A 276 -5.46 8.49 -21.33
N GLY A 277 -4.76 7.82 -22.26
CA GLY A 277 -3.72 8.44 -23.08
C GLY A 277 -2.40 8.67 -22.35
N ALA A 278 -2.29 8.25 -21.08
CA ALA A 278 -1.02 8.24 -20.37
C ALA A 278 -0.05 7.26 -21.05
N VAL A 279 1.24 7.58 -20.96
CA VAL A 279 2.31 6.74 -21.51
C VAL A 279 3.30 6.44 -20.40
N ILE A 280 3.50 5.16 -20.09
CA ILE A 280 4.50 4.71 -19.11
C ILE A 280 5.57 3.93 -19.85
N GLU A 281 6.81 4.41 -19.78
CA GLU A 281 8.02 3.71 -20.21
C GLU A 281 8.86 3.44 -18.96
N ALA A 282 9.03 2.17 -18.58
CA ALA A 282 9.71 1.77 -17.34
C ALA A 282 10.29 0.35 -17.45
N ARG A 283 11.07 -0.07 -16.45
CA ARG A 283 11.50 -1.47 -16.30
C ARG A 283 10.43 -2.36 -15.68
N SER A 284 9.71 -1.84 -14.69
CA SER A 284 8.57 -2.47 -14.05
C SER A 284 7.55 -1.41 -13.65
N LEU A 285 6.31 -1.82 -13.45
CA LEU A 285 5.19 -0.97 -13.08
C LEU A 285 4.38 -1.60 -11.96
N GLU A 286 4.21 -0.86 -10.87
CA GLU A 286 3.32 -1.21 -9.77
C GLU A 286 2.26 -0.10 -9.62
N VAL A 287 0.98 -0.48 -9.64
CA VAL A 287 -0.17 0.39 -9.36
C VAL A 287 -0.96 -0.25 -8.23
N VAL A 288 -0.86 0.30 -7.03
CA VAL A 288 -1.32 -0.34 -5.79
C VAL A 288 -2.24 0.61 -5.02
N ALA A 289 -3.38 0.09 -4.56
CA ALA A 289 -4.29 0.79 -3.66
C ALA A 289 -4.59 -0.06 -2.44
N ILE A 290 -4.51 0.52 -1.24
CA ILE A 290 -4.68 -0.18 0.03
C ILE A 290 -5.61 0.62 0.95
N THR A 291 -6.62 -0.05 1.52
CA THR A 291 -7.44 0.49 2.61
C THR A 291 -7.28 -0.40 3.84
N GLU A 292 -6.98 0.20 4.99
CA GLU A 292 -6.77 -0.51 6.27
C GLU A 292 -7.63 0.12 7.39
N ASN A 293 -8.81 -0.45 7.68
CA ASN A 293 -9.71 0.12 8.70
C ASN A 293 -9.89 -0.82 9.89
N LEU A 294 -9.62 -0.32 11.09
CA LEU A 294 -9.88 -0.95 12.37
C LEU A 294 -10.79 -0.02 13.18
N LEU A 295 -12.11 -0.24 13.13
CA LEU A 295 -13.06 0.59 13.88
C LEU A 295 -13.72 -0.22 14.98
N SER A 296 -13.66 0.28 16.21
CA SER A 296 -14.26 -0.34 17.38
C SER A 296 -15.09 0.68 18.15
N VAL A 297 -16.26 0.25 18.58
CA VAL A 297 -17.12 1.00 19.48
C VAL A 297 -17.57 0.09 20.60
N GLN A 298 -17.32 0.50 21.84
CA GLN A 298 -17.73 -0.19 23.04
C GLN A 298 -18.54 0.72 23.96
N GLY A 299 -19.78 0.34 24.21
CA GLY A 299 -20.66 0.99 25.18
C GLY A 299 -20.93 0.10 26.38
N GLU A 300 -20.79 0.63 27.59
CA GLU A 300 -21.22 0.01 28.84
C GLU A 300 -22.23 0.91 29.58
N GLY A 301 -23.38 0.37 29.97
CA GLY A 301 -24.37 1.08 30.77
C GLY A 301 -25.76 1.15 30.10
N GLY A 302 -26.65 2.03 30.60
CA GLY A 302 -28.13 2.00 30.49
C GLY A 302 -28.77 1.52 29.18
N PHE A 303 -29.51 2.38 28.49
CA PHE A 303 -30.10 2.11 27.17
C PHE A 303 -29.30 2.89 26.13
N GLY A 304 -29.18 2.40 24.89
CA GLY A 304 -28.44 3.10 23.84
C GLY A 304 -28.35 2.42 22.48
N THR A 305 -27.77 3.15 21.54
CA THR A 305 -27.40 2.71 20.19
C THR A 305 -25.88 2.78 20.02
N VAL A 306 -25.32 1.77 19.35
CA VAL A 306 -23.92 1.75 18.90
C VAL A 306 -23.89 1.37 17.43
N ASP A 307 -23.65 2.34 16.56
CA ASP A 307 -23.70 2.15 15.12
C ASP A 307 -22.34 2.44 14.45
N ILE A 308 -21.85 1.51 13.64
CA ILE A 308 -20.70 1.73 12.74
C ILE A 308 -21.21 1.67 11.31
N THR A 309 -20.99 2.74 10.56
CA THR A 309 -21.23 2.79 9.11
C THR A 309 -19.92 3.07 8.41
N SER A 310 -19.51 2.20 7.48
CA SER A 310 -18.29 2.38 6.71
C SER A 310 -18.50 2.16 5.22
N ILE A 311 -18.05 3.13 4.42
CA ILE A 311 -18.00 3.06 2.96
C ILE A 311 -16.54 3.16 2.53
N GLN A 312 -16.07 2.13 1.82
CA GLN A 312 -14.68 1.98 1.42
C GLN A 312 -14.56 1.90 -0.10
N THR A 313 -13.61 2.64 -0.66
CA THR A 313 -13.23 2.57 -2.07
C THR A 313 -11.74 2.33 -2.19
N THR A 314 -11.35 1.19 -2.74
CA THR A 314 -9.95 0.80 -2.95
C THR A 314 -9.75 0.53 -4.43
N SER A 315 -9.03 1.39 -5.14
CA SER A 315 -9.01 1.38 -6.61
C SER A 315 -7.62 1.52 -7.20
N ALA A 316 -7.14 0.46 -7.87
CA ALA A 316 -5.92 0.45 -8.66
C ALA A 316 -6.25 0.25 -10.14
N VAL A 317 -6.08 1.30 -10.95
CA VAL A 317 -6.65 1.35 -12.31
C VAL A 317 -5.66 1.84 -13.35
N VAL A 318 -5.53 1.09 -14.43
CA VAL A 318 -5.01 1.59 -15.71
C VAL A 318 -6.19 1.78 -16.65
N ALA A 319 -6.54 3.03 -16.95
CA ALA A 319 -7.69 3.33 -17.79
C ALA A 319 -7.48 2.94 -19.26
N GLY A 320 -8.57 2.68 -19.98
CA GLY A 320 -8.55 2.44 -21.41
C GLY A 320 -7.86 3.55 -22.19
N GLY A 321 -7.06 3.18 -23.20
CA GLY A 321 -6.27 4.11 -24.01
C GLY A 321 -4.90 4.46 -23.45
N ALA A 322 -4.50 3.91 -22.30
CA ALA A 322 -3.13 4.01 -21.80
C ALA A 322 -2.15 3.17 -22.66
N ARG A 323 -0.88 3.58 -22.70
CA ARG A 323 0.20 2.84 -23.36
C ARG A 323 1.31 2.53 -22.37
N LEU A 324 1.57 1.26 -22.18
CA LEU A 324 2.58 0.72 -21.27
C LEU A 324 3.69 0.06 -22.10
N ILE A 325 4.92 0.53 -21.91
CA ILE A 325 6.12 -0.01 -22.53
C ILE A 325 7.05 -0.46 -21.40
N ILE A 326 7.10 -1.77 -21.16
CA ILE A 326 7.76 -2.34 -19.99
C ILE A 326 8.94 -3.19 -20.43
N ASP A 327 10.15 -2.78 -20.03
CA ASP A 327 11.40 -3.48 -20.33
C ASP A 327 11.70 -4.51 -19.23
N ALA A 328 10.99 -5.63 -19.27
CA ALA A 328 11.12 -6.71 -18.30
C ALA A 328 12.53 -7.32 -18.32
N GLN A 329 13.04 -7.67 -17.15
CA GLN A 329 14.38 -8.25 -17.03
C GLN A 329 14.38 -9.74 -17.41
N ASP A 330 15.43 -10.20 -18.09
CA ASP A 330 15.56 -11.58 -18.62
C ASP A 330 15.38 -12.70 -17.56
N ASP A 331 15.60 -12.40 -16.28
CA ASP A 331 15.65 -13.36 -15.18
C ASP A 331 14.67 -13.01 -14.02
N SER A 332 13.62 -12.20 -14.25
CA SER A 332 12.65 -11.91 -13.18
C SER A 332 11.75 -13.12 -12.92
N GLU A 333 11.93 -13.76 -11.76
CA GLU A 333 10.97 -14.75 -11.24
C GLU A 333 9.71 -14.08 -10.66
N GLY A 334 9.66 -12.75 -10.60
CA GLY A 334 8.55 -11.98 -10.05
C GLY A 334 7.79 -11.17 -11.09
N ILE A 335 6.88 -10.31 -10.61
CA ILE A 335 5.91 -9.61 -11.45
C ILE A 335 6.48 -8.30 -11.98
N ASP A 336 6.40 -8.08 -13.29
CA ASP A 336 6.89 -6.86 -13.95
C ASP A 336 5.79 -5.78 -14.04
N VAL A 337 4.53 -6.18 -14.17
CA VAL A 337 3.36 -5.30 -14.13
C VAL A 337 2.36 -5.79 -13.09
N LEU A 338 2.27 -5.08 -11.97
CA LEU A 338 1.35 -5.35 -10.88
C LEU A 338 0.29 -4.25 -10.79
N ILE A 339 -0.98 -4.64 -10.86
CA ILE A 339 -2.12 -3.75 -10.59
C ILE A 339 -2.92 -4.41 -9.47
N GLU A 340 -2.89 -3.82 -8.28
CA GLU A 340 -3.37 -4.48 -7.07
C GLU A 340 -4.19 -3.55 -6.17
N ALA A 341 -5.37 -4.01 -5.75
CA ALA A 341 -6.24 -3.29 -4.83
C ALA A 341 -6.58 -4.20 -3.64
N VAL A 342 -6.24 -3.80 -2.42
CA VAL A 342 -6.46 -4.60 -1.22
C VAL A 342 -7.16 -3.79 -0.13
N ASP A 343 -8.32 -4.27 0.30
CA ASP A 343 -9.04 -3.76 1.45
C ASP A 343 -8.90 -4.75 2.61
N ARG A 344 -8.35 -4.27 3.73
CA ARG A 344 -8.18 -4.99 4.99
C ARG A 344 -8.98 -4.29 6.05
N SER A 345 -10.00 -4.94 6.58
CA SER A 345 -10.88 -4.26 7.52
C SER A 345 -11.30 -5.13 8.69
N ARG A 346 -11.49 -4.49 9.85
CA ARG A 346 -11.96 -5.10 11.09
C ARG A 346 -12.87 -4.12 11.82
N TYR A 347 -14.01 -4.64 12.28
CA TYR A 347 -15.05 -3.83 12.88
C TYR A 347 -15.57 -4.51 14.13
N ALA A 348 -15.70 -3.76 15.23
CA ALA A 348 -16.27 -4.25 16.48
C ALA A 348 -17.32 -3.26 17.01
N ALA A 349 -18.54 -3.72 17.23
CA ALA A 349 -19.61 -2.92 17.81
C ALA A 349 -20.22 -3.68 19.00
N ILE A 350 -19.85 -3.27 20.21
CA ILE A 350 -20.18 -3.97 21.46
C ILE A 350 -20.98 -3.05 22.36
N LEU A 351 -22.13 -3.52 22.83
CA LEU A 351 -22.98 -2.81 23.76
C LEU A 351 -23.39 -3.73 24.92
N ASP A 352 -22.92 -3.43 26.13
CA ASP A 352 -23.36 -4.10 27.36
C ASP A 352 -24.26 -3.18 28.18
N THR A 353 -25.55 -3.55 28.23
CA THR A 353 -26.57 -2.88 29.04
C THR A 353 -26.91 -3.65 30.32
N ALA A 354 -26.45 -4.90 30.46
CA ALA A 354 -26.88 -5.81 31.52
C ALA A 354 -26.29 -5.46 32.90
N GLY A 355 -25.12 -4.82 32.94
CA GLY A 355 -24.43 -4.37 34.15
C GLY A 355 -24.85 -3.01 34.71
N SER A 356 -25.76 -2.29 34.03
CA SER A 356 -26.01 -0.88 34.32
C SER A 356 -26.69 -0.61 35.67
N LEU A 357 -26.13 0.30 36.48
CA LEU A 357 -26.79 0.87 37.68
C LEU A 357 -28.11 1.60 37.34
N VAL A 358 -28.31 1.99 36.08
CA VAL A 358 -29.50 2.70 35.60
C VAL A 358 -30.71 1.76 35.54
N SER A 359 -30.50 0.45 35.30
CA SER A 359 -31.56 -0.57 35.32
C SER A 359 -32.30 -0.60 36.66
N ALA A 360 -31.62 -0.27 37.76
CA ALA A 360 -32.19 -0.18 39.11
C ALA A 360 -33.08 1.07 39.31
N PHE A 361 -32.88 2.14 38.51
CA PHE A 361 -33.66 3.38 38.60
C PHE A 361 -34.84 3.44 37.61
N THR A 362 -34.75 2.78 36.45
CA THR A 362 -35.78 2.80 35.40
C THR A 362 -36.81 1.68 35.51
N GLY A 363 -36.71 0.81 36.53
CA GLY A 363 -37.59 -0.34 36.68
C GLY A 363 -37.27 -1.49 35.72
N GLY A 364 -36.01 -1.60 35.28
CA GLY A 364 -35.52 -2.71 34.46
C GLY A 364 -35.74 -2.58 32.96
N PHE A 365 -36.00 -1.37 32.44
CA PHE A 365 -36.07 -1.14 30.98
C PHE A 365 -34.66 -0.94 30.40
N ASP A 366 -34.07 -2.02 29.89
CA ASP A 366 -32.78 -2.00 29.17
C ASP A 366 -33.04 -2.33 27.68
N LEU A 367 -32.79 -1.36 26.78
CA LEU A 367 -32.84 -1.54 25.33
C LEU A 367 -31.46 -1.22 24.77
N GLY A 368 -30.84 -2.21 24.14
CA GLY A 368 -29.60 -2.04 23.39
C GLY A 368 -29.82 -2.33 21.91
N ILE A 369 -29.33 -1.46 21.07
CA ILE A 369 -29.29 -1.67 19.62
C ILE A 369 -27.83 -1.47 19.19
N SER A 370 -27.30 -2.40 18.41
CA SER A 370 -26.05 -2.15 17.73
C SER A 370 -26.11 -2.58 16.27
N ARG A 371 -25.43 -1.80 15.43
CA ARG A 371 -25.39 -1.99 13.99
C ARG A 371 -23.98 -1.85 13.44
N ILE A 372 -23.67 -2.71 12.46
CA ILE A 372 -22.54 -2.52 11.56
C ILE A 372 -23.07 -2.53 10.13
N GLU A 373 -22.81 -1.46 9.38
CA GLU A 373 -23.06 -1.34 7.95
C GLU A 373 -21.73 -1.13 7.23
N LEU A 374 -21.28 -2.14 6.49
CA LEU A 374 -20.01 -2.13 5.76
C LEU A 374 -20.26 -2.26 4.26
N VAL A 375 -19.70 -1.33 3.48
CA VAL A 375 -19.69 -1.40 2.01
C VAL A 375 -18.25 -1.27 1.52
N ARG A 376 -17.72 -2.35 0.92
CA ARG A 376 -16.40 -2.38 0.29
C ARG A 376 -16.51 -2.41 -1.21
N ASN A 377 -15.83 -1.48 -1.87
CA ASN A 377 -15.66 -1.46 -3.32
C ASN A 377 -14.18 -1.53 -3.65
N THR A 378 -13.71 -2.73 -3.96
CA THR A 378 -12.30 -3.02 -4.25
C THR A 378 -12.14 -3.39 -5.71
N GLN A 379 -11.35 -2.60 -6.44
CA GLN A 379 -11.18 -2.78 -7.87
C GLN A 379 -9.71 -2.69 -8.28
N ALA A 380 -9.24 -3.72 -8.98
CA ALA A 380 -8.03 -3.68 -9.78
C ALA A 380 -8.39 -3.84 -11.25
N SER A 381 -7.89 -2.95 -12.13
CA SER A 381 -8.20 -3.08 -13.56
C SER A 381 -7.11 -2.64 -14.52
N LEU A 382 -6.93 -3.43 -15.57
CA LEU A 382 -6.17 -3.10 -16.78
C LEU A 382 -7.14 -2.88 -17.95
N GLY A 383 -7.48 -1.62 -18.19
CA GLY A 383 -8.45 -1.17 -19.18
C GLY A 383 -9.90 -1.14 -18.68
N ASP A 384 -10.77 -0.47 -19.44
CA ASP A 384 -12.18 -0.22 -19.10
C ASP A 384 -13.17 -0.71 -20.17
N GLY A 385 -12.69 -1.32 -21.27
CA GLY A 385 -13.51 -1.72 -22.43
C GLY A 385 -13.95 -0.56 -23.34
N GLY A 386 -13.66 0.70 -22.99
CA GLY A 386 -13.99 1.85 -23.83
C GLY A 386 -12.92 2.16 -24.88
N PHE A 387 -11.65 1.99 -24.52
CA PHE A 387 -10.50 2.22 -25.37
C PHE A 387 -9.42 1.18 -25.12
N GLU A 388 -8.69 0.81 -26.18
CA GLU A 388 -7.64 -0.20 -26.09
C GLU A 388 -6.45 0.27 -25.24
N VAL A 389 -6.11 -0.48 -24.19
CA VAL A 389 -4.80 -0.39 -23.52
C VAL A 389 -3.78 -1.19 -24.33
N SER A 390 -2.62 -0.60 -24.60
CA SER A 390 -1.50 -1.34 -25.20
C SER A 390 -0.42 -1.62 -24.17
N LEU A 391 -0.11 -2.89 -23.96
CA LEU A 391 1.01 -3.35 -23.14
C LEU A 391 1.96 -4.16 -24.02
N ALA A 392 3.16 -3.65 -24.22
CA ALA A 392 4.16 -4.32 -25.05
C ALA A 392 5.57 -4.09 -24.52
N PRO A 393 6.50 -5.03 -24.75
CA PRO A 393 7.90 -4.77 -24.51
C PRO A 393 8.46 -3.70 -25.46
N PRO A 394 9.60 -3.08 -25.13
CA PRO A 394 10.35 -2.30 -26.11
C PRO A 394 10.79 -3.21 -27.27
N LYS A 395 11.21 -2.60 -28.38
CA LYS A 395 11.65 -3.38 -29.56
C LYS A 395 12.84 -4.27 -29.20
N ASN A 396 12.65 -5.59 -29.28
CA ASN A 396 13.58 -6.64 -28.85
C ASN A 396 13.76 -6.78 -27.31
N GLY A 397 12.87 -6.20 -26.51
CA GLY A 397 12.80 -6.46 -25.07
C GLY A 397 12.01 -7.72 -24.76
N ASN A 398 12.02 -8.12 -23.49
CA ASN A 398 11.27 -9.28 -23.02
C ASN A 398 9.85 -8.91 -22.65
N ALA A 399 8.91 -9.79 -22.98
CA ALA A 399 7.51 -9.61 -22.62
C ALA A 399 7.35 -9.68 -21.08
N PRO A 400 6.67 -8.70 -20.45
CA PRO A 400 6.50 -8.64 -19.01
C PRO A 400 5.57 -9.74 -18.47
N THR A 401 5.79 -10.16 -17.24
CA THR A 401 4.79 -10.88 -16.44
C THR A 401 3.77 -9.89 -15.89
N VAL A 402 2.47 -10.23 -15.95
CA VAL A 402 1.38 -9.32 -15.59
C VAL A 402 0.48 -9.94 -14.54
N GLN A 403 0.15 -9.18 -13.50
CA GLN A 403 -0.86 -9.53 -12.50
C GLN A 403 -1.85 -8.38 -12.27
N VAL A 404 -3.14 -8.71 -12.28
CA VAL A 404 -4.23 -7.83 -11.86
C VAL A 404 -4.98 -8.50 -10.72
N ALA A 405 -4.93 -7.93 -9.52
CA ALA A 405 -5.46 -8.56 -8.32
C ALA A 405 -6.30 -7.62 -7.46
N ALA A 406 -7.48 -8.06 -7.03
CA ALA A 406 -8.32 -7.34 -6.08
C ALA A 406 -8.66 -8.24 -4.89
N ALA A 407 -8.57 -7.73 -3.67
CA ALA A 407 -8.91 -8.49 -2.48
C ALA A 407 -9.62 -7.66 -1.40
N SER A 408 -10.70 -8.18 -0.83
CA SER A 408 -11.28 -7.67 0.41
C SER A 408 -11.23 -8.75 1.48
N VAL A 409 -10.44 -8.51 2.52
CA VAL A 409 -10.16 -9.48 3.57
C VAL A 409 -10.33 -8.87 4.95
N ASP A 410 -10.51 -9.71 5.94
CA ASP A 410 -10.45 -9.29 7.34
C ASP A 410 -9.02 -8.90 7.71
N ALA A 411 -8.85 -7.81 8.46
CA ALA A 411 -7.56 -7.49 9.05
C ALA A 411 -7.19 -8.51 10.13
N GLU A 412 -5.90 -8.87 10.23
CA GLU A 412 -5.41 -9.78 11.27
C GLU A 412 -5.60 -9.15 12.66
N ALA A 413 -5.78 -9.99 13.68
CA ALA A 413 -5.78 -9.53 15.06
C ALA A 413 -4.34 -9.20 15.47
N ASP A 414 -4.12 -8.03 16.07
CA ASP A 414 -2.81 -7.67 16.61
C ASP A 414 -2.39 -8.72 17.66
N GLU A 415 -1.21 -9.32 17.45
CA GLU A 415 -0.64 -10.32 18.35
C GLU A 415 -0.26 -9.68 19.70
N GLY A 416 -1.20 -9.57 20.63
CA GLY A 416 -0.88 -9.07 21.96
C GLY A 416 -2.03 -8.59 22.81
N ASP A 417 -3.15 -8.20 22.19
CA ASP A 417 -4.27 -7.60 22.89
C ASP A 417 -5.42 -8.62 23.05
N GLU A 418 -6.20 -8.52 24.14
CA GLU A 418 -7.45 -9.28 24.36
C GLU A 418 -8.58 -8.78 23.42
N GLU A 419 -8.19 -8.52 22.18
CA GLU A 419 -8.98 -7.93 21.12
C GLU A 419 -10.01 -8.95 20.59
N PRO A 420 -11.20 -8.50 20.15
CA PRO A 420 -12.24 -9.38 19.61
C PRO A 420 -11.73 -10.25 18.45
N ALA A 421 -12.47 -11.31 18.12
CA ALA A 421 -12.10 -12.21 17.02
C ALA A 421 -11.80 -11.44 15.72
N ALA A 422 -10.91 -11.99 14.88
CA ALA A 422 -10.65 -11.44 13.55
C ALA A 422 -11.98 -11.25 12.77
N GLY A 423 -12.06 -10.19 11.96
CA GLY A 423 -13.23 -9.87 11.14
C GLY A 423 -14.22 -8.88 11.75
N ILE A 424 -15.52 -9.14 11.58
CA ILE A 424 -16.60 -8.21 11.92
C ILE A 424 -17.40 -8.77 13.10
N ASP A 425 -17.33 -8.14 14.27
CA ASP A 425 -18.00 -8.61 15.49
C ASP A 425 -19.01 -7.60 16.02
N GLY A 426 -20.27 -8.03 16.12
CA GLY A 426 -21.35 -7.26 16.73
C GLY A 426 -21.92 -7.98 17.95
N SER A 427 -22.08 -7.29 19.07
CA SER A 427 -22.64 -7.88 20.29
C SER A 427 -23.49 -6.90 21.09
N VAL A 428 -24.70 -7.31 21.46
CA VAL A 428 -25.53 -6.63 22.47
C VAL A 428 -25.86 -7.57 23.62
N GLU A 429 -25.36 -7.24 24.81
CA GLU A 429 -25.78 -7.86 26.06
C GLU A 429 -26.86 -7.00 26.74
N SER A 430 -28.02 -7.59 26.99
CA SER A 430 -29.16 -6.87 27.58
C SER A 430 -30.08 -7.77 28.37
N ASN A 431 -30.58 -7.25 29.50
CA ASN A 431 -31.55 -7.93 30.36
C ASN A 431 -32.93 -8.09 29.70
N LEU A 432 -33.34 -7.15 28.81
CA LEU A 432 -34.68 -7.15 28.21
C LEU A 432 -34.68 -7.31 26.70
N VAL A 433 -34.10 -6.36 25.95
CA VAL A 433 -34.09 -6.38 24.48
C VAL A 433 -32.71 -5.93 23.99
N GLY A 434 -32.01 -6.84 23.31
CA GLY A 434 -30.77 -6.54 22.60
C GLY A 434 -30.92 -6.91 21.13
N VAL A 435 -30.76 -5.94 20.24
CA VAL A 435 -30.83 -6.14 18.79
C VAL A 435 -29.46 -5.86 18.18
N GLN A 436 -28.87 -6.86 17.52
CA GLN A 436 -27.65 -6.72 16.75
C GLN A 436 -27.94 -6.95 15.26
N THR A 437 -27.48 -6.05 14.40
CA THR A 437 -27.48 -6.25 12.95
C THR A 437 -26.10 -6.01 12.36
N VAL A 438 -25.64 -6.92 11.51
CA VAL A 438 -24.44 -6.75 10.69
C VAL A 438 -24.84 -6.86 9.23
N ASN A 439 -24.52 -5.83 8.44
CA ASN A 439 -24.75 -5.79 6.99
C ASN A 439 -23.41 -5.56 6.30
N ILE A 440 -23.04 -6.45 5.39
CA ILE A 440 -21.78 -6.41 4.63
C ILE A 440 -22.10 -6.49 3.15
N ILE A 441 -21.55 -5.55 2.38
CA ILE A 441 -21.62 -5.52 0.92
C ILE A 441 -20.20 -5.48 0.37
N ASP A 442 -19.76 -6.57 -0.26
CA ASP A 442 -18.42 -6.67 -0.83
C ASP A 442 -18.46 -6.72 -2.35
N ASN A 443 -17.89 -5.71 -3.00
CA ASN A 443 -17.73 -5.68 -4.45
C ASN A 443 -16.24 -5.73 -4.78
N VAL A 444 -15.75 -6.92 -5.11
CA VAL A 444 -14.34 -7.19 -5.44
C VAL A 444 -14.20 -7.54 -6.90
N LEU A 445 -13.53 -6.68 -7.66
CA LEU A 445 -13.45 -6.77 -9.11
C LEU A 445 -11.99 -6.74 -9.58
N ALA A 446 -11.55 -7.80 -10.27
CA ALA A 446 -10.28 -7.81 -11.02
C ALA A 446 -10.55 -7.94 -12.52
N ILE A 447 -10.28 -6.88 -13.27
CA ILE A 447 -10.76 -6.72 -14.65
C ILE A 447 -9.59 -6.48 -15.60
N VAL A 448 -9.59 -7.19 -16.73
CA VAL A 448 -8.79 -6.85 -17.90
C VAL A 448 -9.75 -6.67 -19.08
N ALA A 449 -9.85 -5.45 -19.62
CA ALA A 449 -10.87 -5.13 -20.61
C ALA A 449 -10.39 -4.14 -21.67
N GLY A 450 -10.65 -4.45 -22.96
CA GLY A 450 -10.21 -3.58 -24.05
C GLY A 450 -8.70 -3.43 -24.05
N ALA A 451 -7.95 -4.52 -24.22
CA ALA A 451 -6.48 -4.48 -24.13
C ALA A 451 -5.80 -5.36 -25.18
N ASP A 452 -4.64 -4.91 -25.66
CA ASP A 452 -3.69 -5.69 -26.44
C ASP A 452 -2.44 -5.91 -25.58
N ILE A 453 -2.23 -7.16 -25.17
CA ILE A 453 -1.25 -7.55 -24.15
C ILE A 453 -0.24 -8.52 -24.77
N ASP A 454 0.99 -8.06 -24.93
CA ASP A 454 2.17 -8.90 -25.20
C ASP A 454 2.92 -9.12 -23.88
N ALA A 455 2.72 -10.29 -23.27
CA ALA A 455 3.17 -10.63 -21.92
C ALA A 455 3.80 -12.02 -21.89
N SER A 456 4.67 -12.31 -20.93
CA SER A 456 5.19 -13.68 -20.73
C SER A 456 4.18 -14.57 -19.99
N ALA A 457 3.40 -13.99 -19.07
CA ALA A 457 2.30 -14.64 -18.33
C ALA A 457 1.27 -13.58 -17.88
N LEU A 458 0.04 -14.02 -17.60
CA LEU A 458 -1.05 -13.15 -17.11
C LEU A 458 -1.83 -13.82 -15.97
N GLY A 459 -1.87 -13.19 -14.80
CA GLY A 459 -2.69 -13.59 -13.65
C GLY A 459 -3.80 -12.56 -13.38
N ILE A 460 -5.03 -13.03 -13.16
CA ILE A 460 -6.17 -12.20 -12.76
C ILE A 460 -6.82 -12.85 -11.54
N TYR A 461 -6.82 -12.14 -10.41
CA TYR A 461 -7.25 -12.69 -9.12
C TYR A 461 -8.25 -11.77 -8.42
N ALA A 462 -9.37 -12.33 -7.98
CA ALA A 462 -10.33 -11.64 -7.12
C ALA A 462 -10.58 -12.50 -5.87
N LEU A 463 -10.43 -11.92 -4.68
CA LEU A 463 -10.63 -12.60 -3.41
C LEU A 463 -11.53 -11.79 -2.48
N THR A 464 -12.60 -12.41 -2.02
CA THR A 464 -13.32 -11.94 -0.82
C THR A 464 -13.09 -12.97 0.26
N SER A 465 -12.75 -12.53 1.47
CA SER A 465 -12.59 -13.39 2.64
C SER A 465 -12.95 -12.61 3.89
N SER A 466 -14.25 -12.52 4.16
CA SER A 466 -14.74 -11.88 5.37
C SER A 466 -15.59 -12.76 6.26
N SER A 467 -15.36 -12.60 7.55
CA SER A 467 -16.04 -13.29 8.63
C SER A 467 -16.87 -12.30 9.44
N ALA A 468 -18.04 -12.75 9.87
CA ALA A 468 -18.98 -11.93 10.61
C ALA A 468 -19.60 -12.71 11.78
N SER A 469 -19.76 -12.02 12.90
CA SER A 469 -20.28 -12.51 14.17
C SER A 469 -21.35 -11.54 14.68
N SER A 470 -22.46 -12.06 15.19
CA SER A 470 -23.56 -11.25 15.70
C SER A 470 -24.18 -11.93 16.93
N ARG A 471 -24.24 -11.22 18.06
CA ARG A 471 -24.79 -11.70 19.33
C ARG A 471 -25.82 -10.72 19.88
N GLY A 472 -26.96 -11.24 20.31
CA GLY A 472 -28.06 -10.45 20.87
C GLY A 472 -29.31 -11.30 21.03
N LYS A 473 -30.36 -10.74 21.65
CA LYS A 473 -31.67 -11.42 21.72
C LYS A 473 -32.33 -11.52 20.34
N VAL A 474 -32.04 -10.53 19.49
CA VAL A 474 -32.26 -10.58 18.04
C VAL A 474 -30.90 -10.32 17.40
N ALA A 475 -30.38 -11.29 16.65
CA ALA A 475 -29.12 -11.19 15.94
C ALA A 475 -29.36 -11.46 14.46
N LYS A 476 -28.82 -10.60 13.59
CA LYS A 476 -28.97 -10.72 12.14
C LYS A 476 -27.63 -10.42 11.45
N ILE A 477 -27.25 -11.28 10.52
CA ILE A 477 -26.13 -11.07 9.61
C ILE A 477 -26.70 -11.11 8.19
N ASN A 478 -26.45 -10.07 7.41
CA ASN A 478 -26.66 -10.03 5.97
C ASN A 478 -25.30 -9.80 5.33
N ALA A 479 -24.90 -10.70 4.43
CA ALA A 479 -23.74 -10.54 3.58
C ALA A 479 -24.19 -10.70 2.12
N GLU A 480 -23.87 -9.72 1.29
CA GLU A 480 -24.09 -9.74 -0.15
C GLU A 480 -22.89 -9.14 -0.87
N GLY A 481 -22.80 -9.31 -2.18
CA GLY A 481 -21.64 -8.84 -2.90
C GLY A 481 -21.40 -9.53 -4.24
N THR A 482 -20.30 -9.16 -4.86
CA THR A 482 -19.79 -9.73 -6.10
C THR A 482 -18.28 -9.89 -6.02
N THR A 483 -17.79 -11.10 -6.28
CA THR A 483 -16.37 -11.39 -6.49
C THR A 483 -16.17 -11.83 -7.93
N GLU A 484 -15.60 -10.96 -8.77
CA GLU A 484 -15.53 -11.17 -10.23
C GLU A 484 -14.10 -11.02 -10.74
N VAL A 485 -13.68 -12.02 -11.54
CA VAL A 485 -12.60 -11.86 -12.50
C VAL A 485 -13.18 -11.73 -13.90
N ARG A 486 -12.77 -10.72 -14.66
CA ARG A 486 -13.26 -10.50 -16.03
C ARG A 486 -12.13 -10.30 -17.02
N LEU A 487 -12.24 -11.00 -18.15
CA LEU A 487 -11.43 -10.81 -19.34
C LEU A 487 -12.38 -10.56 -20.53
N SER A 488 -12.40 -9.35 -21.08
CA SER A 488 -13.36 -8.97 -22.14
C SER A 488 -12.75 -8.05 -23.18
N GLU A 489 -12.94 -8.36 -24.46
CA GLU A 489 -12.41 -7.52 -25.57
C GLU A 489 -10.87 -7.39 -25.50
N VAL A 490 -10.19 -8.50 -25.21
CA VAL A 490 -8.72 -8.54 -25.02
C VAL A 490 -8.07 -9.45 -26.05
N THR A 491 -6.93 -9.00 -26.60
CA THR A 491 -5.97 -9.85 -27.30
C THR A 491 -4.80 -10.10 -26.36
N VAL A 492 -4.53 -11.37 -26.03
CA VAL A 492 -3.40 -11.76 -25.18
C VAL A 492 -2.45 -12.64 -25.99
N ALA A 493 -1.22 -12.17 -26.19
CA ALA A 493 -0.11 -12.97 -26.67
C ALA A 493 0.76 -13.33 -25.46
N ALA A 494 0.60 -14.55 -24.93
CA ALA A 494 1.39 -15.05 -23.82
C ALA A 494 1.89 -16.49 -24.06
N PRO A 495 3.22 -16.74 -24.05
CA PRO A 495 3.76 -18.10 -24.14
C PRO A 495 3.63 -18.88 -22.82
N GLY A 496 3.53 -18.18 -21.68
CA GLY A 496 3.33 -18.76 -20.36
C GLY A 496 1.86 -18.94 -19.97
N ALA A 497 1.62 -19.15 -18.68
CA ALA A 497 0.27 -19.42 -18.17
C ALA A 497 -0.59 -18.15 -18.16
N VAL A 498 -1.87 -18.32 -18.50
CA VAL A 498 -2.94 -17.36 -18.23
C VAL A 498 -3.84 -17.96 -17.16
N ALA A 499 -3.95 -17.28 -16.01
CA ALA A 499 -4.74 -17.74 -14.87
C ALA A 499 -5.81 -16.71 -14.50
N MET A 500 -7.02 -17.19 -14.22
CA MET A 500 -8.13 -16.38 -13.74
C MET A 500 -8.77 -17.10 -12.56
N VAL A 501 -8.82 -16.46 -11.39
CA VAL A 501 -9.40 -17.07 -10.18
C VAL A 501 -10.21 -16.03 -9.42
N ALA A 502 -11.51 -16.30 -9.25
CA ALA A 502 -12.35 -15.60 -8.30
C ALA A 502 -12.67 -16.55 -7.14
N ARG A 503 -12.51 -16.07 -5.91
CA ARG A 503 -12.82 -16.84 -4.69
C ARG A 503 -13.55 -15.95 -3.69
N ASP A 504 -14.64 -16.47 -3.16
CA ASP A 504 -15.49 -15.87 -2.12
C ASP A 504 -15.56 -16.82 -0.93
#